data_AF-A0A3P7M1Y9-F1
#
_entry.id   AF-A0A3P7M1Y9-F1
#
_cell.length_a   1.000
_cell.length_b   1.000
_cell.length_c   1.000
_cell.angle_alpha   90.00
_cell.angle_beta   90.00
_cell.angle_gamma   90.00
#
_symmetry.space_group_name_H-M   'P 1'
#
loop_
_entity.id
_entity.type
_entity.pdbx_description
1 polymer ?
#
loop_
_entity_poly.entity_id
_entity_poly.type
_entity_poly.pdbx_seq_one_letter_code
_entity_poly.pdbx_strand_id
1 'polypeptide(L)'
;MSGNWMWAAKCEGEGARLVGACDALCKALAEVGCAIDGGKDSLSMAAKVGDELVKAPGTLVLSAYAPCPNVNLVITSNFKGPRVHDVSDGGFIVALLEMAFAGNTSIRADIKCDTGSLHKMR
;
A
#
# COMPACT_ATOMS: atom_id res chain seq x y z
N MET A 1 6.12 8.95 -10.99
CA MET A 1 5.99 7.60 -10.42
C MET A 1 5.61 6.65 -11.53
N SER A 2 6.00 5.37 -11.45
CA SER A 2 5.48 4.34 -12.37
C SER A 2 4.25 3.66 -11.81
N GLY A 3 3.18 3.56 -12.60
CA GLY A 3 1.96 2.83 -12.25
C GLY A 3 1.78 1.56 -13.09
N ASN A 4 1.79 0.40 -12.43
CA ASN A 4 1.64 -0.89 -13.08
C ASN A 4 0.29 -1.53 -12.70
N TRP A 5 -0.56 -1.75 -13.69
CA TRP A 5 -1.95 -2.18 -13.50
C TRP A 5 -2.13 -3.63 -13.91
N MET A 6 -2.53 -4.48 -12.97
CA MET A 6 -2.87 -5.88 -13.21
C MET A 6 -4.35 -6.05 -12.90
N TRP A 7 -5.17 -6.22 -13.94
CA TRP A 7 -6.63 -6.25 -13.78
C TRP A 7 -7.28 -7.24 -14.74
N ALA A 8 -8.37 -7.87 -14.32
CA ALA A 8 -9.21 -8.71 -15.17
C ALA A 8 -10.29 -7.85 -15.88
N ALA A 9 -9.90 -6.80 -16.61
CA ALA A 9 -10.83 -5.76 -17.08
C ALA A 9 -11.91 -6.25 -18.06
N LYS A 10 -11.68 -7.40 -18.71
CA LYS A 10 -12.66 -8.06 -19.60
C LYS A 10 -13.75 -8.82 -18.85
N CYS A 11 -13.60 -9.03 -17.55
CA CYS A 11 -14.64 -9.61 -16.72
C CYS A 11 -15.73 -8.58 -16.39
N GLU A 12 -16.94 -9.05 -16.18
CA GLU A 12 -18.10 -8.21 -15.90
C GLU A 12 -17.84 -7.29 -14.69
N GLY A 13 -18.11 -5.99 -14.86
CA GLY A 13 -17.94 -4.95 -13.84
C GLY A 13 -16.49 -4.50 -13.55
N GLU A 14 -15.48 -5.31 -13.88
CA GLU A 14 -14.08 -5.01 -13.54
C GLU A 14 -13.52 -3.80 -14.30
N GLY A 15 -13.93 -3.58 -15.55
CA GLY A 15 -13.56 -2.38 -16.30
C GLY A 15 -14.04 -1.07 -15.63
N ALA A 16 -15.26 -1.06 -15.10
CA ALA A 16 -15.79 0.11 -14.37
C ALA A 16 -15.03 0.35 -13.06
N ARG A 17 -14.66 -0.73 -12.35
CA ARG A 17 -13.84 -0.65 -11.13
C ARG A 17 -12.45 -0.11 -11.40
N LEU A 18 -11.83 -0.50 -12.52
CA LEU A 18 -10.53 0.02 -12.95
C LEU A 18 -10.60 1.54 -13.18
N VAL A 19 -11.63 2.03 -13.89
CA VAL A 19 -11.83 3.47 -14.10
C VAL A 19 -12.02 4.20 -12.76
N GLY A 20 -12.87 3.67 -11.88
CA GLY A 20 -13.07 4.25 -10.54
C GLY A 20 -11.79 4.30 -9.71
N ALA A 21 -10.95 3.26 -9.79
CA ALA A 21 -9.64 3.24 -9.12
C ALA A 21 -8.68 4.28 -9.72
N CYS A 22 -8.67 4.44 -11.04
CA CYS A 22 -7.88 5.46 -11.73
C CYS A 22 -8.30 6.88 -11.31
N ASP A 23 -9.60 7.17 -11.29
CA ASP A 23 -10.12 8.47 -10.87
C ASP A 23 -9.79 8.79 -9.41
N ALA A 24 -9.92 7.80 -8.51
CA ALA A 24 -9.56 7.96 -7.11
C ALA A 24 -8.06 8.21 -6.94
N LEU A 25 -7.22 7.48 -7.66
CA LEU A 25 -5.77 7.66 -7.65
C LEU A 25 -5.37 9.05 -8.15
N CYS A 26 -5.93 9.51 -9.28
CA CYS A 26 -5.66 10.84 -9.81
C CYS A 26 -5.99 11.95 -8.80
N LYS A 27 -7.11 11.85 -8.09
CA LYS A 27 -7.48 12.80 -7.03
C LYS A 27 -6.48 12.76 -5.87
N ALA A 28 -6.16 11.58 -5.36
CA ALA A 28 -5.20 11.41 -4.26
C ALA A 28 -3.80 11.94 -4.64
N LEU A 29 -3.35 11.68 -5.86
CA LEU A 29 -2.06 12.16 -6.35
C LEU A 29 -2.02 13.67 -6.56
N ALA A 30 -3.12 14.26 -7.03
CA ALA A 30 -3.24 15.70 -7.17
C ALA A 30 -3.14 16.42 -5.81
N GLU A 31 -3.74 15.87 -4.76
CA GLU A 31 -3.65 16.44 -3.39
C GLU A 31 -2.23 16.48 -2.84
N VAL A 32 -1.41 15.46 -3.14
CA VAL A 32 0.00 15.40 -2.71
C VAL A 32 0.97 16.03 -3.72
N GLY A 33 0.47 16.59 -4.82
CA GLY A 33 1.28 17.23 -5.87
C GLY A 33 2.19 16.26 -6.62
N CYS A 34 1.82 14.98 -6.70
CA CYS A 34 2.58 13.95 -7.40
C CYS A 34 1.84 13.48 -8.66
N ALA A 35 2.56 12.84 -9.58
CA ALA A 35 1.98 12.30 -10.81
C ALA A 35 2.60 10.96 -11.20
N ILE A 36 1.82 10.18 -11.96
CA ILE A 36 2.33 9.02 -12.68
C ILE A 36 2.77 9.50 -14.06
N ASP A 37 4.03 9.24 -14.39
CA ASP A 37 4.69 9.68 -15.63
C ASP A 37 5.16 8.48 -16.49
N GLY A 38 4.98 7.27 -15.98
CA GLY A 38 5.29 6.03 -16.68
C GLY A 38 4.46 4.87 -16.13
N GLY A 39 4.46 3.74 -16.83
CA GLY A 39 3.69 2.58 -16.38
C GLY A 39 3.38 1.59 -17.48
N LYS A 40 2.68 0.51 -17.10
CA LYS A 40 2.18 -0.51 -18.01
C LYS A 40 0.90 -1.14 -17.46
N ASP A 41 0.07 -1.64 -18.35
CA ASP A 41 -1.13 -2.41 -18.01
C ASP A 41 -1.07 -3.87 -18.50
N SER A 42 -1.73 -4.72 -17.72
CA SER A 42 -2.03 -6.13 -17.99
C SER A 42 -3.51 -6.36 -17.69
N LEU A 43 -4.36 -6.23 -18.70
CA LEU A 43 -5.83 -6.19 -18.55
C LEU A 43 -6.55 -7.54 -18.72
N SER A 44 -5.79 -8.63 -18.87
CA SER A 44 -6.33 -9.99 -19.03
C SER A 44 -5.90 -10.91 -17.87
N MET A 45 -5.89 -10.39 -16.64
CA MET A 45 -5.49 -11.14 -15.44
C MET A 45 -6.57 -12.13 -14.97
N ALA A 46 -6.97 -13.04 -15.86
CA ALA A 46 -7.88 -14.13 -15.58
C ALA A 46 -7.44 -15.38 -16.35
N ALA A 47 -7.62 -16.54 -15.74
CA ALA A 47 -7.28 -17.84 -16.32
C ALA A 47 -8.48 -18.79 -16.19
N LYS A 48 -8.73 -19.58 -17.23
CA LYS A 48 -9.74 -20.64 -17.20
C LYS A 48 -9.10 -21.94 -16.71
N VAL A 49 -9.64 -22.52 -15.64
CA VAL A 49 -9.17 -23.77 -15.04
C VAL A 49 -10.34 -24.76 -15.05
N GLY A 50 -10.31 -25.69 -16.02
CA GLY A 50 -11.48 -26.54 -16.29
C GLY A 50 -12.66 -25.70 -16.77
N ASP A 51 -13.78 -25.79 -16.06
CA ASP A 51 -14.99 -24.98 -16.32
C ASP A 51 -15.06 -23.67 -15.52
N GLU A 52 -14.11 -23.44 -14.61
CA GLU A 52 -14.08 -22.25 -13.76
C GLU A 52 -13.22 -21.14 -14.37
N LEU A 53 -13.67 -19.90 -14.22
CA LEU A 53 -12.88 -18.71 -14.53
C LEU A 53 -12.31 -18.12 -13.24
N VAL A 54 -11.01 -18.28 -13.05
CA VAL A 54 -10.28 -17.69 -11.91
C VAL A 54 -9.76 -16.32 -12.31
N LYS A 55 -10.16 -15.27 -11.57
CA LYS A 55 -9.71 -13.89 -11.80
C LYS A 55 -8.76 -13.43 -10.71
N ALA A 56 -7.71 -12.71 -11.09
CA ALA A 56 -6.87 -12.01 -10.12
C ALA A 56 -7.63 -10.77 -9.59
N PRO A 57 -7.41 -10.39 -8.32
CA PRO A 57 -7.88 -9.11 -7.80
C PRO A 57 -7.31 -7.94 -8.64
N GLY A 58 -8.10 -6.89 -8.80
CA GLY A 58 -7.62 -5.64 -9.38
C GLY A 58 -6.48 -5.07 -8.54
N THR A 59 -5.29 -5.00 -9.12
CA THR A 59 -4.06 -4.66 -8.41
C THR A 59 -3.34 -3.52 -9.12
N LEU A 60 -2.92 -2.52 -8.35
CA LEU A 60 -2.03 -1.45 -8.78
C LEU A 60 -0.73 -1.55 -7.99
N VAL A 61 0.40 -1.57 -8.70
CA VAL A 61 1.73 -1.45 -8.12
C VAL A 61 2.30 -0.08 -8.47
N LEU A 62 2.66 0.70 -7.45
CA LEU A 62 3.26 2.02 -7.60
C LEU A 62 4.75 1.96 -7.26
N SER A 63 5.58 2.42 -8.19
CA SER A 63 7.01 2.62 -7.95
C SER A 63 7.32 4.12 -7.91
N ALA A 64 7.71 4.60 -6.74
CA ALA A 64 8.13 5.97 -6.54
C ALA A 64 9.64 6.14 -6.75
N TYR A 65 10.04 7.30 -7.26
CA TYR A 65 11.43 7.69 -7.41
C TYR A 65 11.53 9.20 -7.10
N ALA A 66 12.63 9.61 -6.47
CA ALA A 66 12.89 11.00 -6.11
C ALA A 66 14.41 11.25 -6.02
N PRO A 67 14.88 12.47 -6.32
CA PRO A 67 16.27 12.84 -6.07
C PRO A 67 16.62 12.70 -4.58
N CYS A 68 17.78 12.13 -4.28
CA CYS A 68 18.31 12.03 -2.91
C CYS A 68 19.56 12.91 -2.81
N PRO A 69 19.46 14.14 -2.27
CA PRO A 69 20.61 15.05 -2.21
C PRO A 69 21.75 14.57 -1.31
N ASN A 70 21.44 13.76 -0.29
CA ASN A 70 22.43 13.20 0.63
C ASN A 70 21.98 11.83 1.16
N VAL A 71 22.65 10.77 0.69
CA VAL A 71 22.37 9.38 1.06
C VAL A 71 22.75 9.03 2.51
N ASN A 72 23.59 9.83 3.17
CA ASN A 72 24.02 9.57 4.54
C ASN A 72 22.95 9.94 5.59
N LEU A 73 21.86 10.59 5.18
CA LEU A 73 20.74 10.97 6.05
C LEU A 73 19.57 9.98 5.96
N VAL A 74 19.75 8.86 5.25
CA VAL A 74 18.74 7.80 5.16
C VAL A 74 18.55 7.17 6.55
N ILE A 75 17.30 7.14 7.00
CA ILE A 75 16.88 6.52 8.25
C ILE A 75 16.31 5.13 7.99
N THR A 76 16.41 4.24 8.98
CA THR A 76 16.00 2.84 8.86
C THR A 76 15.02 2.46 9.98
N SER A 77 14.55 1.22 9.98
CA SER A 77 13.71 0.67 11.05
C SER A 77 14.45 0.42 12.38
N ASN A 78 15.77 0.65 12.45
CA ASN A 78 16.58 0.34 13.63
C ASN A 78 16.32 1.32 14.81
N PHE A 79 15.85 0.79 15.94
CA PHE A 79 15.58 1.59 17.16
C PHE A 79 16.77 2.31 17.78
N LYS A 80 18.02 1.90 17.48
CA LYS A 80 19.23 2.46 18.10
C LYS A 80 19.70 3.78 17.49
N GLY A 81 18.98 4.34 16.51
CA GLY A 81 19.32 5.62 15.86
C GLY A 81 18.10 6.41 15.36
N PRO A 82 18.30 7.41 14.48
CA PRO A 82 17.22 8.05 13.74
C PRO A 82 16.43 7.00 12.95
N ARG A 83 15.11 6.95 13.14
CA ARG A 83 14.30 5.79 12.77
C ARG A 83 12.96 6.15 12.17
N VAL A 84 12.53 5.34 11.21
CA VAL A 84 11.18 5.33 10.67
C VAL A 84 10.85 3.91 10.19
N HIS A 85 9.60 3.53 10.32
CA HIS A 85 9.03 2.37 9.66
C HIS A 85 7.59 2.72 9.34
N ASP A 86 7.17 2.49 8.10
CA ASP A 86 5.77 2.64 7.70
C ASP A 86 4.93 1.49 8.25
N VAL A 87 3.61 1.69 8.30
CA VAL A 87 2.65 0.65 8.66
C VAL A 87 2.07 0.08 7.37
N SER A 88 2.27 -1.21 7.15
CA SER A 88 1.79 -1.92 5.97
C SER A 88 1.09 -3.23 6.38
N ASP A 89 1.43 -4.36 5.74
CA ASP A 89 0.82 -5.65 6.01
C ASP A 89 1.10 -6.10 7.46
N GLY A 90 0.06 -6.65 8.12
CA GLY A 90 0.14 -6.98 9.55
C GLY A 90 0.00 -5.78 10.48
N GLY A 91 -0.10 -4.57 9.93
CA GLY A 91 -0.46 -3.36 10.66
C GLY A 91 0.59 -2.91 11.68
N PHE A 92 0.13 -2.08 12.63
CA PHE A 92 1.01 -1.41 13.59
C PHE A 92 1.85 -2.35 14.44
N ILE A 93 1.31 -3.54 14.76
CA ILE A 93 2.01 -4.55 15.56
C ILE A 93 3.23 -5.08 14.80
N VAL A 94 3.09 -5.41 13.52
CA VAL A 94 4.20 -5.91 12.70
C VAL A 94 5.25 -4.84 12.51
N ALA A 95 4.86 -3.60 12.21
CA ALA A 95 5.81 -2.48 12.09
C ALA A 95 6.68 -2.32 13.36
N LEU A 96 6.08 -2.40 14.57
CA LEU A 96 6.85 -2.36 15.81
C LEU A 96 7.79 -3.56 15.95
N LEU A 97 7.32 -4.76 15.65
CA LEU A 97 8.14 -5.99 15.74
C LEU A 97 9.34 -5.94 14.78
N GLU A 98 9.13 -5.50 13.54
CA GLU A 98 10.18 -5.34 12.54
C GLU A 98 11.25 -4.34 12.99
N MET A 99 10.83 -3.21 13.58
CA MET A 99 11.77 -2.28 14.19
C MET A 99 12.53 -2.89 15.38
N ALA A 100 11.88 -3.75 16.20
CA ALA A 100 12.50 -4.45 17.33
C ALA A 100 13.61 -5.39 16.84
N PHE A 101 13.30 -6.16 15.79
CA PHE A 101 14.24 -7.07 15.14
C PHE A 101 15.41 -6.32 14.52
N ALA A 102 15.14 -5.25 13.78
CA ALA A 102 16.19 -4.39 13.19
C ALA A 102 17.09 -3.77 14.26
N GLY A 103 16.52 -3.39 15.41
CA GLY A 103 17.27 -2.87 16.55
C GLY A 103 17.94 -3.93 17.42
N ASN A 104 17.59 -5.22 17.25
CA ASN A 104 17.89 -6.28 18.20
C ASN A 104 17.65 -5.82 19.64
N THR A 105 16.44 -5.37 19.92
CA THR A 105 16.02 -4.80 21.20
C THR A 105 14.56 -5.15 21.51
N SER A 106 14.18 -5.05 22.78
CA SER A 106 12.79 -5.23 23.20
C SER A 106 12.03 -3.89 23.14
N ILE A 107 10.70 -3.98 23.05
CA ILE A 107 9.81 -2.83 23.07
C ILE A 107 8.77 -3.06 24.15
N ARG A 108 8.47 -2.01 24.90
CA ARG A 108 7.25 -1.92 25.71
C ARG A 108 6.40 -0.80 25.13
N ALA A 109 5.22 -1.16 24.65
CA ALA A 109 4.26 -0.22 24.08
C ALA A 109 2.91 -0.38 24.79
N ASP A 110 2.35 0.73 25.25
CA ASP A 110 1.03 0.79 25.88
C ASP A 110 0.04 1.39 24.87
N ILE A 111 -0.87 0.57 24.35
CA ILE A 111 -1.90 1.00 23.39
C ILE A 111 -3.19 1.28 24.14
N LYS A 112 -3.59 2.56 24.20
CA LYS A 112 -4.87 2.95 24.79
C LYS A 112 -5.95 2.92 23.71
N CYS A 113 -7.07 2.28 24.02
CA CYS A 113 -8.29 2.33 23.20
C CYS A 113 -9.31 3.22 23.90
N ASP A 114 -9.81 4.25 23.22
CA ASP A 114 -10.84 5.12 23.78
C ASP A 114 -12.21 4.49 23.53
N THR A 115 -12.85 3.97 24.59
CA THR A 115 -14.11 3.21 24.51
C THR A 115 -15.36 4.08 24.33
N GLY A 116 -15.21 5.41 24.25
CA GLY A 116 -16.31 6.37 24.23
C GLY A 116 -17.27 6.29 23.04
N SER A 117 -16.87 5.67 21.93
CA SER A 117 -17.67 5.66 20.68
C SER A 117 -18.51 4.39 20.48
N LEU A 118 -18.34 3.34 21.29
CA LEU A 118 -19.08 2.08 21.16
C LEU A 118 -20.54 2.15 21.68
N HIS A 119 -20.91 3.20 22.42
CA HIS A 119 -22.24 3.35 23.03
C HIS A 119 -23.26 4.14 22.19
N LYS A 120 -22.88 4.69 21.03
CA LYS A 120 -23.77 5.49 20.16
C LYS A 120 -24.34 4.76 18.93
N MET A 121 -24.08 3.45 18.80
CA MET A 121 -24.65 2.60 17.75
C MET A 121 -25.50 1.47 18.34
N ARG A 122 -26.49 1.82 19.16
CA ARG A 122 -27.66 1.00 19.48
C ARG A 122 -28.91 1.82 19.27
#